data_AF-A0A937HLP2-F1
#
_entry.id   AF-A0A937HLP2-F1
#
_cell.length_a   1.000
_cell.length_b   1.000
_cell.length_c   1.000
_cell.angle_alpha   90.00
_cell.angle_beta   90.00
_cell.angle_gamma   90.00
#
_symmetry.space_group_name_H-M   'P 1'
#
loop_
_entity.id
_entity.type
_entity.pdbx_description
1 polymer ?
#
loop_
_entity_poly.entity_id
_entity_poly.type
_entity_poly.pdbx_seq_one_letter_code
_entity_poly.pdbx_strand_id
1 'polypeptide(L)'
;MKDQRSYFEKADFQSDLPIQLLTAALGFALVLLESAVAQWPVFYGSAPNLSLIFIYCIIIYHGKYMPIFTIFLTGIIGDFLLSDLLGGRATSFMLLAYLMQLRLVRLQQSDFGQLWVDFALSCAAVSLFQLLLFSAVNFAIPSLSPILFQAGATLILFPIGFVLIFAVHRLLQKVKMV
;
A
#
# COMPACT_ATOMS: atom_id res chain seq x y z
N MET A 1 1.88 40.75 -23.73
CA MET A 1 1.44 39.35 -23.49
C MET A 1 2.51 38.67 -22.65
N LYS A 2 2.23 38.38 -21.37
CA LYS A 2 3.16 37.65 -20.50
C LYS A 2 3.29 36.22 -21.00
N ASP A 3 4.53 35.79 -21.17
CA ASP A 3 4.95 34.57 -21.85
C ASP A 3 4.36 33.32 -21.18
N GLN A 4 3.30 32.75 -21.76
CA GLN A 4 2.64 31.56 -21.22
C GLN A 4 3.61 30.37 -21.14
N ARG A 5 4.60 30.30 -22.02
CA ARG A 5 5.61 29.23 -22.03
C ARG A 5 6.46 29.19 -20.76
N SER A 6 6.80 30.35 -20.19
CA SER A 6 7.57 30.44 -18.94
C SER A 6 6.77 29.95 -17.71
N TYR A 7 5.43 30.04 -17.75
CA TYR A 7 4.57 29.48 -16.71
C TYR A 7 4.51 27.95 -16.78
N PHE A 8 4.46 27.37 -17.99
CA PHE A 8 4.46 25.91 -18.16
C PHE A 8 5.82 25.28 -17.82
N GLU A 9 6.94 25.92 -18.17
CA GLU A 9 8.28 25.45 -17.77
C GLU A 9 8.45 25.38 -16.24
N LYS A 10 7.94 26.38 -15.50
CA LYS A 10 7.98 26.34 -14.04
C LYS A 10 7.03 25.31 -13.43
N ALA A 11 5.93 24.99 -14.12
CA ALA A 11 4.99 23.95 -13.70
C ALA A 11 5.53 22.53 -13.94
N ASP A 12 6.23 22.29 -15.05
CA ASP A 12 6.84 20.99 -15.34
C ASP A 12 7.97 20.64 -14.35
N PHE A 13 8.81 21.61 -13.97
CA PHE A 13 9.89 21.39 -13.02
C PHE A 13 9.44 21.23 -11.55
N GLN A 14 8.20 21.62 -11.22
CA GLN A 14 7.63 21.47 -9.87
C GLN A 14 6.60 20.35 -9.78
N SER A 15 6.36 19.63 -10.87
CA SER A 15 5.35 18.57 -10.89
C SER A 15 5.81 17.37 -10.07
N ASP A 16 5.02 16.98 -9.07
CA ASP A 16 5.22 15.72 -8.32
C ASP A 16 4.74 14.49 -9.13
N LEU A 17 4.13 14.69 -10.32
CA LEU A 17 3.58 13.64 -11.20
C LEU A 17 4.57 12.51 -11.56
N PRO A 18 5.83 12.75 -11.96
CA PRO A 18 6.72 11.66 -12.34
C PRO A 18 7.01 10.73 -11.15
N ILE A 19 7.09 11.29 -9.93
CA ILE A 19 7.30 10.49 -8.72
C ILE A 19 6.01 9.74 -8.35
N GLN A 20 4.84 10.36 -8.48
CA GLN A 20 3.55 9.70 -8.27
C GLN A 20 3.30 8.55 -9.26
N LEU A 21 3.74 8.71 -10.51
CA LEU A 21 3.66 7.66 -11.52
C LEU A 21 4.62 6.51 -11.19
N LEU A 22 5.84 6.84 -10.73
CA LEU A 22 6.80 5.83 -10.28
C LEU A 22 6.29 5.04 -9.07
N THR A 23 5.70 5.70 -8.07
CA THR A 23 5.10 5.01 -6.92
C THR A 23 3.91 4.15 -7.32
N ALA A 24 3.09 4.61 -8.27
CA ALA A 24 2.00 3.83 -8.84
C ALA A 24 2.51 2.58 -9.57
N ALA A 25 3.53 2.73 -10.43
CA ALA A 25 4.15 1.63 -11.16
C ALA A 25 4.77 0.60 -10.22
N LEU A 26 5.39 1.05 -9.12
CA LEU A 26 5.94 0.16 -8.11
C LEU A 26 4.84 -0.57 -7.33
N GLY A 27 3.77 0.13 -6.94
CA GLY A 27 2.58 -0.48 -6.34
C GLY A 27 1.98 -1.57 -7.25
N PHE A 28 1.89 -1.30 -8.56
CA PHE A 28 1.45 -2.27 -9.55
C PHE A 28 2.38 -3.48 -9.66
N ALA A 29 3.69 -3.25 -9.74
CA ALA A 29 4.68 -4.33 -9.78
C ALA A 29 4.61 -5.22 -8.53
N LEU A 30 4.34 -4.64 -7.36
CA LEU A 30 4.12 -5.40 -6.13
C LEU A 30 2.85 -6.24 -6.19
N VAL A 31 1.75 -5.73 -6.72
CA VAL A 31 0.53 -6.53 -6.92
C VAL A 31 0.78 -7.70 -7.88
N LEU A 32 1.57 -7.51 -8.94
CA LEU A 32 1.99 -8.62 -9.81
C LEU A 32 2.89 -9.63 -9.09
N LEU A 33 3.76 -9.15 -8.20
CA LEU A 33 4.58 -10.03 -7.38
C LEU A 33 3.72 -10.82 -6.38
N GLU A 34 2.72 -10.20 -5.76
CA GLU A 34 1.73 -10.86 -4.91
C GLU A 34 1.00 -11.98 -5.69
N SER A 35 0.54 -11.68 -6.91
CA SER A 35 -0.18 -12.66 -7.72
C SER A 35 0.71 -13.83 -8.14
N ALA A 36 2.00 -13.58 -8.42
CA ALA A 36 2.98 -14.63 -8.69
C ALA A 36 3.23 -15.50 -7.45
N VAL A 37 3.35 -14.89 -6.26
CA VAL A 37 3.51 -15.61 -4.98
C VAL A 37 2.26 -16.44 -4.67
N ALA A 38 1.07 -15.96 -5.02
CA ALA A 38 -0.19 -16.69 -4.84
C ALA A 38 -0.27 -18.01 -5.62
N GLN A 39 0.53 -18.16 -6.69
CA GLN A 39 0.61 -19.41 -7.46
C GLN A 39 1.49 -20.47 -6.78
N TRP A 40 2.26 -20.11 -5.76
CA TRP A 40 3.11 -21.08 -5.06
C TRP A 40 2.28 -21.98 -4.14
N PRO A 41 2.57 -23.29 -4.07
CA PRO A 41 1.79 -24.25 -3.27
C PRO A 41 1.66 -23.88 -1.79
N VAL A 42 2.66 -23.18 -1.23
CA VAL A 42 2.70 -22.75 0.16
C VAL A 42 1.73 -21.60 0.45
N PHE A 43 1.40 -20.79 -0.55
CA PHE A 43 0.61 -19.56 -0.42
C PHE A 43 -0.69 -19.57 -1.24
N TYR A 44 -1.11 -20.74 -1.72
CA TYR A 44 -2.23 -20.88 -2.63
C TYR A 44 -3.51 -20.26 -2.05
N GLY A 45 -3.96 -19.16 -2.67
CA GLY A 45 -5.15 -18.41 -2.23
C GLY A 45 -4.97 -17.56 -0.96
N SER A 46 -3.76 -17.37 -0.44
CA SER A 46 -3.51 -16.59 0.79
C SER A 46 -2.15 -15.86 0.76
N ALA A 47 -1.78 -15.35 -0.41
CA ALA A 47 -0.53 -14.63 -0.58
C ALA A 47 -0.45 -13.38 0.30
N PRO A 48 0.73 -13.08 0.87
CA PRO A 48 0.92 -11.89 1.69
C PRO A 48 0.66 -10.61 0.91
N ASN A 49 0.05 -9.61 1.56
CA ASN A 49 -0.28 -8.32 0.95
C ASN A 49 0.93 -7.36 0.97
N LEU A 50 1.86 -7.55 0.04
CA LEU A 50 3.02 -6.67 -0.18
C LEU A 50 2.65 -5.23 -0.53
N SER A 51 1.61 -5.04 -1.34
CA SER A 51 1.01 -3.75 -1.70
C SER A 51 0.57 -2.97 -0.46
N LEU A 52 -0.05 -3.65 0.52
CA LEU A 52 -0.45 -3.04 1.79
C LEU A 52 0.76 -2.55 2.59
N ILE A 53 1.82 -3.35 2.69
CA ILE A 53 3.08 -2.97 3.36
C ILE A 53 3.68 -1.72 2.69
N PHE A 54 3.72 -1.71 1.35
CA PHE A 54 4.25 -0.59 0.58
C PHE A 54 3.44 0.68 0.77
N ILE A 55 2.11 0.60 0.65
CA ILE A 55 1.20 1.73 0.89
C ILE A 55 1.43 2.32 2.29
N TYR A 56 1.48 1.45 3.30
CA TYR A 56 1.69 1.86 4.68
C TYR A 56 3.01 2.63 4.86
N CYS A 57 4.11 2.09 4.35
CA CYS A 57 5.42 2.71 4.50
C CYS A 57 5.55 4.04 3.72
N ILE A 58 5.04 4.09 2.48
CA ILE A 58 5.10 5.31 1.68
C ILE A 58 4.25 6.42 2.29
N ILE A 59 3.08 6.12 2.86
CA ILE A 59 2.27 7.13 3.55
C ILE A 59 3.05 7.75 4.70
N ILE A 60 3.74 6.95 5.51
CA ILE A 60 4.52 7.43 6.67
C ILE A 60 5.69 8.33 6.24
N TYR A 61 6.49 7.90 5.27
CA TYR A 61 7.72 8.61 4.91
C TYR A 61 7.54 9.68 3.83
N HIS A 62 6.56 9.49 2.96
CA HIS A 62 6.46 10.11 1.64
C HIS A 62 5.00 10.34 1.21
N GLY A 63 4.10 10.64 2.17
CA GLY A 63 2.65 10.72 1.92
C GLY A 63 2.22 11.67 0.79
N LYS A 64 3.03 12.71 0.49
CA LYS A 64 2.80 13.62 -0.66
C LYS A 64 2.85 12.91 -2.02
N TYR A 65 3.62 11.83 -2.13
CA TYR A 65 3.83 11.07 -3.38
C TYR A 65 2.82 9.93 -3.57
N MET A 66 1.84 9.81 -2.68
CA MET A 66 0.85 8.74 -2.73
C MET A 66 -0.57 9.31 -2.65
N PRO A 67 -1.08 9.87 -3.77
CA PRO A 67 -2.45 10.36 -3.81
C PRO A 67 -3.42 9.18 -3.63
N ILE A 68 -4.56 9.45 -2.99
CA ILE A 68 -5.61 8.47 -2.72
C ILE A 68 -6.06 7.76 -4.01
N PHE A 69 -6.05 8.47 -5.14
CA PHE A 69 -6.35 7.90 -6.46
C PHE A 69 -5.40 6.76 -6.85
N THR A 70 -4.09 6.90 -6.60
CA THR A 70 -3.12 5.82 -6.86
C THR A 70 -3.41 4.61 -5.99
N ILE A 71 -3.73 4.82 -4.72
CA ILE A 71 -4.07 3.75 -3.77
C ILE A 71 -5.29 2.96 -4.26
N PHE A 72 -6.33 3.70 -4.70
CA PHE A 72 -7.53 3.12 -5.26
C PHE A 72 -7.24 2.29 -6.52
N LEU A 73 -6.45 2.83 -7.45
CA LEU A 73 -6.10 2.14 -8.70
C LEU A 73 -5.30 0.87 -8.44
N THR A 74 -4.31 0.92 -7.54
CA THR A 74 -3.55 -0.26 -7.10
C THR A 74 -4.47 -1.32 -6.48
N GLY A 75 -5.44 -0.89 -5.68
CA GLY A 75 -6.45 -1.79 -5.09
C GLY A 75 -7.35 -2.47 -6.12
N ILE A 76 -7.90 -1.72 -7.08
CA ILE A 76 -8.76 -2.27 -8.14
C ILE A 76 -8.01 -3.28 -9.00
N ILE A 77 -6.77 -2.95 -9.35
CA ILE A 77 -5.94 -3.86 -10.14
C ILE A 77 -5.67 -5.15 -9.34
N GLY A 78 -5.41 -5.02 -8.03
CA GLY A 78 -5.27 -6.17 -7.13
C GLY A 78 -6.53 -7.02 -7.08
N ASP A 79 -7.69 -6.40 -6.92
CA ASP A 79 -8.98 -7.10 -6.94
C ASP A 79 -9.16 -7.89 -8.25
N PHE A 80 -8.85 -7.26 -9.39
CA PHE A 80 -8.99 -7.88 -10.71
C PHE A 80 -8.02 -9.04 -10.92
N LEU A 81 -6.75 -8.89 -10.56
CA LEU A 81 -5.71 -9.91 -10.78
C LEU A 81 -5.83 -11.10 -9.84
N LEU A 82 -6.26 -10.88 -8.59
CA LEU A 82 -6.44 -11.96 -7.60
C LEU A 82 -7.84 -12.59 -7.68
N SER A 83 -8.68 -12.13 -8.62
CA SER A 83 -10.08 -12.58 -8.78
C SER A 83 -10.89 -12.45 -7.48
N ASP A 84 -10.60 -11.41 -6.71
CA ASP A 84 -11.28 -11.10 -5.45
C ASP A 84 -12.50 -10.19 -5.70
N LEU A 85 -13.26 -9.88 -4.66
CA LEU A 85 -14.39 -8.97 -4.76
C LEU A 85 -13.94 -7.59 -5.26
N LEU A 86 -14.37 -7.21 -6.48
CA LEU A 86 -14.04 -5.92 -7.08
C LEU A 86 -14.41 -4.76 -6.15
N GLY A 87 -13.41 -3.95 -5.79
CA GLY A 87 -13.55 -2.81 -4.90
C GLY A 87 -13.35 -3.15 -3.42
N GLY A 88 -13.28 -4.42 -3.03
CA GLY A 88 -13.05 -4.84 -1.64
C GLY A 88 -11.68 -4.41 -1.13
N ARG A 89 -10.60 -4.73 -1.86
CA ARG A 89 -9.25 -4.29 -1.47
C ARG A 89 -9.11 -2.79 -1.68
N ALA A 90 -9.61 -2.25 -2.79
CA ALA A 90 -9.52 -0.82 -3.08
C ALA A 90 -10.11 0.07 -1.97
N THR A 91 -11.34 -0.24 -1.52
CA THR A 91 -12.00 0.52 -0.45
C THR A 91 -11.29 0.34 0.90
N SER A 92 -10.81 -0.86 1.20
CA SER A 92 -10.06 -1.13 2.43
C SER A 92 -8.73 -0.35 2.49
N PHE A 93 -8.01 -0.26 1.37
CA PHE A 93 -6.75 0.48 1.28
C PHE A 93 -6.98 1.99 1.38
N MET A 94 -8.04 2.51 0.74
CA MET A 94 -8.41 3.92 0.88
C MET A 94 -8.77 4.29 2.32
N LEU A 95 -9.58 3.44 2.97
CA LEU A 95 -9.97 3.66 4.36
C LEU A 95 -8.75 3.67 5.29
N LEU A 96 -7.84 2.71 5.11
CA LEU A 96 -6.60 2.67 5.85
C LEU A 96 -5.76 3.94 5.61
N ALA A 97 -5.57 4.32 4.35
CA ALA A 97 -4.79 5.49 4.00
C ALA A 97 -5.35 6.76 4.66
N TYR A 98 -6.68 6.90 4.69
CA TYR A 98 -7.34 8.00 5.38
C TYR A 98 -7.07 7.99 6.90
N LEU A 99 -7.21 6.83 7.56
CA LEU A 99 -6.93 6.69 8.99
C LEU A 99 -5.47 6.99 9.33
N MET A 100 -4.54 6.58 8.47
CA MET A 100 -3.11 6.86 8.63
C MET A 100 -2.79 8.34 8.46
N GLN A 101 -3.39 9.01 7.47
CA GLN A 101 -3.20 10.46 7.27
C GLN A 101 -3.63 11.27 8.50
N LEU A 102 -4.72 10.87 9.16
CA LEU A 102 -5.16 11.49 10.42
C LEU A 102 -4.16 11.31 11.57
N ARG A 103 -3.38 10.22 11.55
CA ARG A 103 -2.41 9.87 12.60
C ARG A 103 -0.97 10.08 12.17
N LEU A 104 -0.73 10.74 11.03
CA LEU A 104 0.57 10.77 10.37
C LEU A 104 1.68 11.35 11.27
N VAL A 105 1.38 12.44 11.97
CA VAL A 105 2.34 13.10 12.88
C VAL A 105 2.77 12.15 14.01
N ARG A 106 1.83 11.38 14.57
CA ARG A 106 2.12 10.38 15.59
C ARG A 106 2.97 9.25 15.01
N LEU A 107 2.56 8.70 13.88
CA LEU A 107 3.24 7.57 13.23
C LEU A 107 4.68 7.89 12.87
N GLN A 108 4.98 9.12 12.44
CA GLN A 108 6.36 9.53 12.13
C GLN A 108 7.28 9.63 13.36
N GLN A 109 6.72 9.81 14.56
CA GLN A 109 7.46 9.90 15.82
C GLN A 109 7.49 8.57 16.58
N SER A 110 6.72 7.59 16.14
CA SER A 110 6.61 6.27 16.78
C SER A 110 7.88 5.44 16.58
N ASP A 111 8.23 4.67 17.60
CA ASP A 111 9.28 3.65 17.50
C ASP A 111 8.86 2.50 16.58
N PHE A 112 9.84 1.74 16.07
CA PHE A 112 9.59 0.60 15.18
C PHE A 112 8.59 -0.41 15.78
N GLY A 113 8.68 -0.71 17.08
CA GLY A 113 7.75 -1.63 17.74
C GLY A 113 6.31 -1.11 17.73
N GLN A 114 6.12 0.21 17.93
CA GLN A 114 4.81 0.83 17.88
C GLN A 114 4.26 0.85 16.44
N LEU A 115 5.10 1.16 15.45
CA LEU A 115 4.75 1.08 14.03
C LEU A 115 4.30 -0.33 13.63
N TRP A 116 4.98 -1.37 14.14
CA TRP A 116 4.61 -2.75 13.87
C TRP A 116 3.25 -3.11 14.49
N VAL A 117 2.97 -2.66 15.73
CA VAL A 117 1.66 -2.87 16.38
C VAL A 117 0.54 -2.10 15.65
N ASP A 118 0.79 -0.85 15.27
CA ASP A 118 -0.17 -0.04 14.50
C ASP A 118 -0.43 -0.67 13.12
N PHE A 119 0.61 -1.25 12.49
CA PHE A 119 0.46 -2.03 11.26
C PHE A 119 -0.34 -3.31 11.47
N ALA A 120 -0.09 -4.04 12.55
CA ALA A 120 -0.85 -5.24 12.92
C ALA A 120 -2.34 -4.93 13.08
N LEU A 121 -2.66 -3.84 13.79
CA LEU A 121 -4.03 -3.37 13.97
C LEU A 121 -4.65 -2.95 12.64
N SER A 122 -3.89 -2.27 11.78
CA SER A 122 -4.31 -1.88 10.43
C SER A 122 -4.62 -3.09 9.55
N CYS A 123 -3.77 -4.12 9.60
CA CYS A 123 -3.97 -5.37 8.88
C CYS A 123 -5.23 -6.09 9.36
N ALA A 124 -5.43 -6.19 10.69
CA ALA A 124 -6.64 -6.76 11.27
C ALA A 124 -7.90 -5.98 10.87
N ALA A 125 -7.85 -4.65 10.86
CA ALA A 125 -8.96 -3.80 10.45
C ALA A 125 -9.31 -3.98 8.96
N VAL A 126 -8.31 -4.05 8.09
CA VAL A 126 -8.49 -4.32 6.65
C VAL A 126 -9.13 -5.69 6.43
N SER A 127 -8.61 -6.74 7.08
CA SER A 127 -9.15 -8.09 6.97
C SER A 127 -10.58 -8.20 7.51
N LEU A 128 -10.89 -7.54 8.63
CA LEU A 128 -12.26 -7.49 9.17
C LEU A 128 -13.21 -6.76 8.22
N PHE A 129 -12.78 -5.62 7.67
CA PHE A 129 -13.59 -4.85 6.74
C PHE A 129 -13.89 -5.63 5.46
N GLN A 130 -12.89 -6.30 4.89
CA GLN A 130 -13.06 -7.18 3.73
C GLN A 130 -13.99 -8.35 4.03
N LEU A 131 -13.87 -8.97 5.21
CA LEU A 131 -14.77 -10.04 5.63
C LEU A 131 -16.22 -9.55 5.73
N LEU A 132 -16.45 -8.37 6.32
CA LEU A 132 -17.78 -7.77 6.43
C LEU A 132 -18.36 -7.44 5.05
N LEU A 133 -17.56 -6.85 4.16
CA LEU A 133 -17.99 -6.57 2.79
C LEU A 133 -18.35 -7.84 2.02
N PHE A 134 -17.47 -8.86 2.08
CA PHE A 134 -17.73 -10.14 1.43
C PHE A 134 -19.00 -10.78 1.97
N SER A 135 -19.19 -10.76 3.29
CA SER A 135 -20.37 -11.34 3.95
C SER A 135 -21.65 -10.60 3.59
N ALA A 136 -21.60 -9.26 3.49
CA ALA A 136 -22.75 -8.45 3.10
C ALA A 136 -23.16 -8.66 1.64
N VAL A 137 -22.18 -8.84 0.73
CA VAL A 137 -22.45 -9.02 -0.70
C VAL A 137 -22.90 -10.45 -1.02
N ASN A 138 -22.22 -11.46 -0.47
CA ASN A 138 -22.46 -12.85 -0.81
C ASN A 138 -23.44 -13.55 0.15
N PHE A 139 -23.91 -12.88 1.20
CA PHE A 139 -24.70 -13.47 2.30
C PHE A 139 -24.07 -14.75 2.87
N ALA A 140 -22.73 -14.83 2.84
CA ALA A 140 -21.96 -16.00 3.21
C ALA A 140 -20.73 -15.59 4.03
N ILE A 141 -20.41 -16.37 5.06
CA ILE A 141 -19.22 -16.11 5.88
C ILE A 141 -18.03 -16.79 5.21
N PRO A 142 -17.01 -16.04 4.77
CA PRO A 142 -15.83 -16.63 4.17
C PRO A 142 -15.03 -17.39 5.23
N SER A 143 -14.23 -18.36 4.78
CA SER A 143 -13.36 -19.09 5.70
C SER A 143 -12.30 -18.15 6.33
N LEU A 144 -12.14 -18.24 7.65
CA LEU A 144 -11.20 -17.40 8.40
C LEU A 144 -9.74 -17.84 8.22
N SER A 145 -9.51 -19.13 7.97
CA SER A 145 -8.17 -19.71 7.82
C SER A 145 -7.29 -18.97 6.79
N PRO A 146 -7.73 -18.76 5.53
CA PRO A 146 -6.92 -18.06 4.53
C PRO A 146 -6.66 -16.60 4.90
N ILE A 147 -7.65 -15.91 5.50
CA ILE A 147 -7.55 -14.51 5.93
C ILE A 147 -6.50 -14.37 7.04
N LEU A 148 -6.56 -15.25 8.05
CA LEU A 148 -5.60 -15.25 9.16
C LEU A 148 -4.19 -15.62 8.69
N PHE A 149 -4.06 -16.58 7.77
CA PHE A 149 -2.76 -16.94 7.20
C PHE A 149 -2.16 -15.79 6.39
N GLN A 150 -2.96 -15.15 5.53
CA GLN A 150 -2.55 -13.97 4.76
C GLN A 150 -2.13 -12.81 5.68
N ALA A 151 -2.93 -12.49 6.70
CA ALA A 151 -2.63 -11.43 7.65
C ALA A 151 -1.34 -11.73 8.44
N GLY A 152 -1.19 -12.97 8.92
CA GLY A 152 0.02 -13.43 9.63
C GLY A 152 1.26 -13.37 8.76
N ALA A 153 1.19 -13.86 7.52
CA ALA A 153 2.30 -13.78 6.57
C ALA A 153 2.69 -12.33 6.27
N THR A 154 1.71 -11.45 6.08
CA THR A 154 1.93 -10.01 5.84
C THR A 154 2.61 -9.35 7.04
N LEU A 155 2.19 -9.69 8.26
CA LEU A 155 2.76 -9.18 9.51
C LEU A 155 4.22 -9.61 9.73
N ILE A 156 4.56 -10.85 9.37
CA ILE A 156 5.94 -11.37 9.43
C ILE A 156 6.82 -10.74 8.35
N LEU A 157 6.26 -10.43 7.18
CA LEU A 157 6.99 -9.75 6.10
C LEU A 157 7.20 -8.25 6.36
N PHE A 158 6.36 -7.61 7.17
CA PHE A 158 6.43 -6.17 7.39
C PHE A 158 7.81 -5.66 7.84
N PRO A 159 8.50 -6.25 8.84
CA PRO A 159 9.85 -5.84 9.20
C PRO A 159 10.84 -5.86 8.02
N ILE A 160 10.74 -6.87 7.16
CA ILE A 160 11.61 -7.01 5.98
C ILE A 160 11.30 -5.89 4.97
N GLY A 161 10.01 -5.65 4.70
CA GLY A 161 9.58 -4.56 3.82
C GLY A 161 9.99 -3.18 4.33
N PHE A 162 9.85 -2.97 5.64
CA PHE A 162 10.27 -1.73 6.30
C PHE A 162 11.76 -1.47 6.15
N VAL A 163 12.60 -2.48 6.42
CA VAL A 163 14.07 -2.39 6.26
C VAL A 163 14.45 -2.12 4.79
N LEU A 164 13.79 -2.77 3.83
CA LEU A 164 14.01 -2.55 2.40
C LEU A 164 13.73 -1.09 2.00
N ILE A 165 12.56 -0.56 2.39
CA ILE A 165 12.17 0.81 2.06
C ILE A 165 13.11 1.83 2.73
N PHE A 166 13.49 1.58 3.97
CA PHE A 166 14.45 2.42 4.68
C PHE A 166 15.85 2.37 4.03
N ALA A 167 16.31 1.19 3.61
CA ALA A 167 17.57 1.02 2.90
C ALA A 167 17.57 1.77 1.55
N VAL A 168 16.48 1.66 0.77
CA VAL A 168 16.30 2.41 -0.48
C VAL A 168 16.28 3.90 -0.22
N HIS A 169 15.57 4.37 0.81
CA HIS A 169 15.55 5.79 1.18
C HIS A 169 16.96 6.30 1.53
N ARG A 170 17.71 5.54 2.32
CA ARG A 170 19.09 5.88 2.70
C ARG A 170 20.05 5.90 1.51
N LEU A 171 19.88 4.99 0.55
CA LEU A 171 20.65 4.96 -0.70
C LEU A 171 20.33 6.18 -1.57
N LEU A 172 19.05 6.52 -1.74
CA LEU A 172 18.63 7.70 -2.50
C LEU A 172 19.16 8.99 -1.90
N GLN A 173 19.18 9.11 -0.57
CA GLN A 173 19.79 10.27 0.11
C GLN A 173 21.31 10.35 -0.13
N LYS A 174 22.02 9.21 -0.13
CA LYS A 174 23.45 9.19 -0.48
C LYS A 174 23.70 9.61 -1.92
N VAL A 175 22.87 9.16 -2.86
CA VAL A 175 23.02 9.48 -4.29
C VAL A 175 22.69 10.94 -4.60
N LYS A 176 21.72 11.56 -3.90
CA LYS A 176 21.43 12.99 -4.02
C LYS A 176 22.46 13.91 -3.34
N MET A 177 23.40 13.37 -2.55
CA MET A 177 24.51 14.10 -1.94
C MET A 177 25.83 13.94 -2.73
N VAL A 178 25.76 13.56 -4.01
CA VAL A 178 26.83 13.65 -5.00
C VAL A 178 26.35 14.51 -6.16
#